data_AF-A0A3C2CM63-F1
#
_entry.id   AF-A0A3C2CM63-F1
#
_cell.length_a   1.000
_cell.length_b   1.000
_cell.length_c   1.000
_cell.angle_alpha   90.00
_cell.angle_beta   90.00
_cell.angle_gamma   90.00
#
_symmetry.space_group_name_H-M   'P 1'
#
loop_
_entity.id
_entity.type
_entity.pdbx_description
1 polymer ?
#
loop_
_entity_poly.entity_id
_entity_poly.type
_entity_poly.pdbx_seq_one_letter_code
_entity_poly.pdbx_strand_id
1 'polypeptide(L)' 'MNKTTAVLIPIKSFHDAKERLSESLSKSERFSLMQRMAETVINSSGSLSIWVVCDDDEVASWAESKNVSVIKVRKPGLNT' A
#
# COMPACT_ATOMS: atom_id res chain seq x y z
N MET A 1 6.25 -30.11 1.57
CA MET A 1 5.68 -28.84 1.06
C MET A 1 6.77 -27.78 1.13
N ASN A 2 7.20 -27.23 -0.01
CA ASN A 2 8.05 -26.05 0.01
C ASN A 2 7.18 -24.87 0.48
N LYS A 3 7.58 -24.25 1.58
CA LYS A 3 6.87 -23.12 2.17
C LYS A 3 7.28 -21.86 1.41
N THR A 4 6.35 -21.30 0.63
CA THR A 4 6.56 -20.02 -0.05
C THR A 4 6.18 -18.88 0.90
N THR A 5 7.10 -17.94 1.12
CA THR A 5 6.88 -16.73 1.92
C THR A 5 6.62 -15.55 1.00
N ALA A 6 5.63 -14.74 1.32
CA ALA A 6 5.29 -13.52 0.60
C ALA A 6 5.01 -12.36 1.57
N VAL A 7 5.17 -11.14 1.09
CA VAL A 7 4.83 -9.91 1.82
C VAL A 7 3.50 -9.38 1.29
N LEU A 8 2.53 -9.21 2.18
CA LEU A 8 1.25 -8.58 1.90
C LEU A 8 1.27 -7.18 2.49
N ILE A 9 1.02 -6.17 1.65
CA ILE A 9 1.04 -4.75 2.05
C ILE A 9 -0.37 -4.18 1.85
N PRO A 10 -1.21 -4.13 2.91
CA PRO A 10 -2.53 -3.52 2.83
C PRO A 10 -2.39 -1.99 2.71
N ILE A 11 -2.97 -1.42 1.66
CA ILE A 11 -3.03 0.04 1.46
C ILE A 11 -4.48 0.39 1.11
N LYS A 12 -5.12 1.16 1.99
CA LYS A 12 -6.52 1.57 1.80
C LYS A 12 -6.64 2.70 0.77
N SER A 13 -5.94 3.81 0.99
CA SER A 13 -5.93 4.96 0.08
C SER A 13 -4.74 5.86 0.41
N PHE A 14 -4.28 6.66 -0.54
CA PHE A 14 -3.29 7.70 -0.30
C PHE A 14 -3.92 9.02 0.16
N HIS A 15 -5.14 9.33 -0.29
CA HIS A 15 -5.80 10.61 -0.01
C HIS A 15 -6.40 10.71 1.39
N ASP A 16 -6.93 9.61 1.91
CA ASP A 16 -7.63 9.57 3.21
C ASP A 16 -6.76 9.01 4.33
N ALA A 17 -5.47 8.81 4.07
CA ALA A 17 -4.56 8.20 5.01
C ALA A 17 -3.94 9.22 5.97
N LYS A 18 -3.59 8.74 7.17
CA LYS A 18 -2.90 9.51 8.21
C LYS A 18 -3.67 10.76 8.65
N GLU A 19 -5.01 10.72 8.69
CA GLU A 19 -5.85 11.85 9.14
C GLU A 19 -5.44 12.43 10.51
N ARG A 20 -4.91 11.60 11.42
CA ARG A 20 -4.37 12.06 12.71
C ARG A 20 -3.17 13.01 12.60
N LEU A 21 -2.54 13.11 11.43
CA LEU A 21 -1.44 14.04 11.15
C LEU A 21 -1.93 15.34 10.48
N SER A 22 -3.23 15.53 10.30
CA SER A 22 -3.79 16.69 9.60
C SER A 22 -3.48 18.03 10.27
N GLU A 23 -3.21 18.05 11.58
CA GLU A 23 -2.78 19.25 12.31
C GLU A 23 -1.36 19.69 11.95
N SER A 24 -0.54 18.79 11.39
CA SER A 24 0.88 19.04 11.09
C SER A 24 1.22 18.92 9.60
N LEU A 25 0.39 18.22 8.82
CA LEU A 25 0.63 17.92 7.41
C LEU A 25 -0.64 18.17 6.60
N SER A 26 -0.48 18.94 5.52
CA SER A 26 -1.51 19.11 4.49
C SER A 26 -1.89 17.78 3.83
N LYS A 27 -3.01 17.77 3.11
CA LYS A 27 -3.46 16.56 2.38
C LYS A 27 -2.42 16.05 1.39
N SER A 28 -1.75 16.94 0.65
CA SER A 28 -0.69 16.59 -0.30
C SER A 28 0.58 16.07 0.37
N GLU A 29 0.95 16.59 1.53
CA GLU A 29 2.07 16.08 2.32
C GLU A 29 1.76 14.69 2.88
N ARG A 30 0.54 14.45 3.36
CA ARG A 30 0.11 13.11 3.82
C ARG A 30 0.07 12.09 2.68
N PHE A 31 -0.41 12.50 1.51
CA PHE A 31 -0.35 11.70 0.29
C PHE A 31 1.09 11.29 -0.05
N SER A 32 1.99 12.29 -0.11
CA SER A 32 3.41 12.08 -0.43
C SER A 32 4.11 11.22 0.62
N LEU A 33 3.79 11.42 1.90
CA LEU A 33 4.29 10.60 3.01
C LEU A 33 3.84 9.15 2.85
N MET A 34 2.57 8.92 2.54
CA MET A 34 2.05 7.56 2.38
C MET A 34 2.69 6.80 1.23
N GLN A 35 2.87 7.46 0.07
CA GLN A 35 3.59 6.85 -1.05
C GLN A 35 5.04 6.50 -0.66
N ARG A 36 5.77 7.44 -0.04
CA ARG A 36 7.15 7.21 0.44
C ARG A 36 7.24 6.06 1.45
N MET A 37 6.30 5.98 2.38
CA MET A 37 6.25 4.88 3.35
C MET A 37 6.02 3.54 2.65
N ALA A 38 5.09 3.48 1.70
CA ALA A 38 4.79 2.26 0.97
C ALA A 38 5.99 1.81 0.11
N GLU A 39 6.65 2.73 -0.58
CA GLU A 39 7.91 2.46 -1.31
C GLU A 39 9.01 1.94 -0.38
N THR A 40 9.14 2.50 0.82
CA THR A 40 10.13 2.05 1.80
C THR A 40 9.88 0.59 2.20
N VAL A 41 8.63 0.20 2.41
CA VAL A 41 8.27 -1.20 2.75
C VAL A 41 8.55 -2.13 1.57
N ILE A 42 8.18 -1.73 0.34
CA ILE A 42 8.47 -2.50 -0.88
C ILE A 42 9.98 -2.74 -1.01
N ASN A 43 10.78 -1.68 -0.90
CA ASN A 43 12.24 -1.76 -1.02
C ASN A 43 12.86 -2.61 0.09
N SER A 44 12.25 -2.62 1.28
CA SER A 44 12.71 -3.41 2.43
C SER A 44 12.31 -4.88 2.36
N SER A 45 11.45 -5.28 1.43
CA SER A 45 10.93 -6.66 1.30
C SER A 45 11.94 -7.62 0.64
N GLY A 46 13.07 -7.11 0.14
CA GLY A 46 14.14 -7.93 -0.43
C GLY A 46 13.69 -8.71 -1.66
N SER A 47 14.01 -10.01 -1.70
CA SER A 47 13.65 -10.91 -2.82
C SER A 47 12.30 -11.62 -2.65
N LEU A 48 11.54 -11.30 -1.60
CA LEU A 48 10.24 -11.92 -1.37
C LEU A 48 9.22 -11.44 -2.42
N SER A 49 8.28 -12.30 -2.78
CA SER A 49 7.14 -11.87 -3.59
C SER A 49 6.27 -10.89 -2.80
N ILE A 50 5.94 -9.76 -3.42
CA ILE A 50 5.19 -8.67 -2.81
C ILE A 50 3.82 -8.57 -3.47
N TRP A 51 2.79 -8.39 -2.65
CA TRP A 51 1.43 -8.11 -3.09
C TRP A 51 0.88 -6.90 -2.35
N VAL A 52 0.46 -5.88 -3.08
CA VAL A 52 -0.32 -4.77 -2.53
C VAL A 52 -1.79 -5.19 -2.50
N VAL A 53 -2.42 -5.05 -1.34
CA VAL A 53 -3.83 -5.40 -1.14
C VAL A 53 -4.62 -4.11 -0.97
N CYS A 54 -5.54 -3.81 -1.90
CA CYS A 54 -6.28 -2.55 -1.90
C CYS A 54 -7.67 -2.67 -2.56
N ASP A 55 -8.56 -1.75 -2.23
CA ASP A 55 -9.83 -1.49 -2.91
C ASP A 55 -9.78 -0.22 -3.78
N ASP A 56 -8.72 0.59 -3.65
CA ASP A 56 -8.53 1.87 -4.33
C ASP A 56 -7.81 1.71 -5.70
N ASP A 57 -8.37 2.34 -6.75
CA ASP A 57 -7.86 2.30 -8.13
C ASP A 57 -6.51 3.02 -8.29
N GLU A 58 -6.30 4.13 -7.57
CA GLU A 58 -5.05 4.90 -7.61
C GLU A 58 -3.93 4.10 -6.94
N VAL A 59 -4.23 3.43 -5.83
CA VAL A 59 -3.30 2.52 -5.16
C VAL A 59 -2.92 1.34 -6.06
N ALA A 60 -3.90 0.73 -6.74
CA ALA A 60 -3.65 -0.38 -7.66
C ALA A 60 -2.73 0.06 -8.83
N SER A 61 -3.07 1.16 -9.48
CA SER A 61 -2.29 1.72 -10.60
C SER A 61 -0.87 2.10 -10.16
N TRP A 62 -0.74 2.68 -8.96
CA TRP A 62 0.56 3.00 -8.38
C TRP A 62 1.40 1.73 -8.15
N ALA A 63 0.83 0.67 -7.56
CA ALA A 63 1.55 -0.58 -7.30
C ALA A 63 2.03 -1.25 -8.60
N GLU A 64 1.16 -1.30 -9.62
CA GLU A 64 1.49 -1.82 -10.94
C GLU A 64 2.63 -1.02 -11.59
N SER A 65 2.63 0.31 -11.46
CA SER A 65 3.73 1.17 -11.94
C SER A 65 5.08 0.87 -11.30
N LYS A 66 5.09 0.23 -10.12
CA LYS A 66 6.28 -0.23 -9.39
C LYS A 66 6.65 -1.69 -9.69
N ASN A 67 5.97 -2.33 -10.66
CA ASN A 67 6.07 -3.76 -10.93
C ASN A 67 5.73 -4.65 -9.72
N VAL A 68 4.82 -4.17 -8.86
CA VAL A 68 4.31 -4.94 -7.71
C VAL A 68 2.90 -5.44 -8.04
N SER A 69 2.67 -6.73 -7.77
CA SER A 69 1.37 -7.35 -8.02
C SER A 69 0.29 -6.82 -7.08
N VAL A 70 -0.96 -6.77 -7.57
CA VAL A 70 -2.10 -6.24 -6.82
C VAL A 70 -3.13 -7.33 -6.53
N ILE A 71 -3.64 -7.35 -5.31
CA ILE A 71 -4.84 -8.09 -4.91
C ILE A 71 -5.95 -7.07 -4.68
N LYS A 72 -6.90 -7.01 -5.61
CA LYS A 72 -8.06 -6.14 -5.49
C LYS A 72 -9.12 -6.76 -4.59
N VAL A 73 -9.42 -6.13 -3.46
CA VAL A 73 -10.45 -6.60 -2.54
C VAL A 73 -11.81 -6.03 -2.94
N ARG A 74 -12.86 -6.85 -2.79
CA ARG A 74 -14.24 -6.47 -3.16
C ARG A 74 -14.98 -5.73 -2.05
N LYS A 75 -14.50 -5.83 -0.81
CA LYS A 75 -15.12 -5.24 0.37
C LYS A 75 -14.06 -4.42 1.12
N PRO A 76 -14.37 -3.19 1.54
CA PRO A 76 -13.49 -2.42 2.40
C PRO A 76 -13.33 -3.08 3.76
N GLY A 77 -12.12 -2.97 4.32
CA GLY A 77 -11.79 -3.41 5.68
C GLY A 77 -10.59 -4.35 5.70
N LEU A 78 -9.81 -4.28 6.77
CA LEU A 78 -8.53 -5.00 6.84
C LEU A 78 -8.69 -6.52 6.96
N ASN A 79 -9.75 -6.96 7.64
CA ASN A 79 -9.97 -8.36 8.04
C ASN A 79 -11.33 -8.90 7.59
N THR A 80 -12.04 -8.22 6.69
CA THR A 80 -13.47 -8.42 6.41
C THR A 80 -13.76 -8.80 4.97
#